data_AF-A0A7D5R7Q7-F1
#
_entry.id   AF-A0A7D5R7Q7-F1
#
_cell.length_a   1.000
_cell.length_b   1.000
_cell.length_c   1.000
_cell.angle_alpha   90.00
_cell.angle_beta   90.00
_cell.angle_gamma   90.00
#
_symmetry.space_group_name_H-M   'P 1'
#
loop_
_entity.id
_entity.type
_entity.pdbx_description
1 polymer ?
#
loop_
_entity_poly.entity_id
_entity_poly.type
_entity_poly.pdbx_seq_one_letter_code
_entity_poly.pdbx_strand_id
1 'polypeptide(L)'
;MLIPTSFAFGSHVIDDMDAFAQYLDITQISSEKYVLTIDDKTYDIHYGYHGSFEVNLEKSEEYPKLSFMEIVPERKSIQITMESVPSTSIFWLRLPFDVISAEGAQYKLTIDGVDTPYDLIKYPDNYALGMMLPKDAKNVEIIGTYVVPEFGMLPIMILGIILVGAVCLARKSSIISRLELIK
;
A
#
# COMPACT_ATOMS: atom_id res chain seq x y z
N MET A 1 15.45 67.75 12.74
CA MET A 1 15.61 66.99 11.49
C MET A 1 15.35 65.53 11.83
N LEU A 2 14.22 65.00 11.38
CA LEU A 2 13.71 63.65 11.68
C LEU A 2 14.19 62.68 10.59
N ILE A 3 14.76 61.55 10.98
CA ILE A 3 14.83 60.36 10.12
C ILE A 3 14.35 59.18 10.97
N PRO A 4 13.12 58.68 10.81
CA PRO A 4 12.77 57.38 11.34
C PRO A 4 13.38 56.31 10.43
N THR A 5 14.20 55.43 11.02
CA THR A 5 14.63 54.17 10.40
C THR A 5 13.44 53.22 10.37
N SER A 6 12.93 52.92 9.17
CA SER A 6 11.93 51.87 8.98
C SER A 6 12.59 50.51 9.18
N PHE A 7 12.26 49.84 10.28
CA PHE A 7 12.40 48.39 10.37
C PHE A 7 11.14 47.78 9.79
N ALA A 8 11.22 47.20 8.58
CA ALA A 8 10.18 46.33 8.07
C ALA A 8 10.50 44.91 8.54
N PHE A 9 9.90 44.49 9.66
CA PHE A 9 9.68 43.07 9.92
C PHE A 9 8.49 42.65 9.06
N GLY A 10 8.75 41.87 8.01
CA GLY A 10 7.69 41.20 7.28
C GLY A 10 7.10 40.08 8.14
N SER A 11 6.15 40.42 9.02
CA SER A 11 5.22 39.43 9.58
C SER A 11 4.20 39.12 8.50
N HIS A 12 4.49 38.14 7.65
CA HIS A 12 3.44 37.55 6.84
C HIS A 12 2.62 36.61 7.72
N VAL A 13 1.54 37.23 8.22
CA VAL A 13 0.27 36.66 8.64
C VAL A 13 -0.09 35.44 7.79
N ILE A 14 -0.11 34.27 8.43
CA ILE A 14 -1.08 33.23 8.10
C ILE A 14 -1.79 32.93 9.42
N ASP A 15 -2.54 33.92 9.93
CA ASP A 15 -3.39 33.75 11.12
C ASP A 15 -4.82 33.33 10.76
N ASP A 16 -5.14 33.19 9.46
CA ASP A 16 -6.46 32.72 9.06
C ASP A 16 -6.37 32.07 7.67
N MET A 17 -6.21 30.76 7.66
CA MET A 17 -6.43 29.95 6.48
C MET A 17 -6.74 28.53 6.96
N ASP A 18 -8.02 28.22 7.03
CA ASP A 18 -8.58 26.91 6.64
C ASP A 18 -8.24 26.60 5.16
N ALA A 19 -7.00 26.89 4.74
CA ALA A 19 -6.47 26.43 3.48
C ALA A 19 -6.03 25.00 3.72
N PHE A 20 -6.94 24.09 3.41
CA PHE A 20 -6.62 22.74 2.98
C PHE A 20 -5.83 22.78 1.66
N ALA A 21 -4.68 23.46 1.63
CA ALA A 21 -3.65 23.08 0.71
C ALA A 21 -3.13 21.75 1.27
N GLN A 22 -3.65 20.63 0.74
CA GLN A 22 -2.94 19.36 0.84
C GLN A 22 -1.47 19.67 0.53
N TYR A 23 -0.56 19.37 1.45
CA TYR A 23 0.86 19.59 1.24
C TYR A 23 1.19 18.98 -0.12
N LEU A 24 1.52 19.83 -1.09
CA LEU A 24 1.73 19.38 -2.45
C LEU A 24 2.98 18.52 -2.42
N ASP A 25 2.77 17.21 -2.37
CA ASP A 25 3.85 16.28 -2.19
C ASP A 25 4.60 16.17 -3.52
N ILE A 26 5.70 16.90 -3.63
CA ILE A 26 6.53 16.96 -4.85
C ILE A 26 6.95 15.54 -5.28
N THR A 27 7.06 14.61 -4.33
CA THR A 27 7.36 13.20 -4.62
C THR A 27 6.18 12.51 -5.32
N GLN A 28 4.94 12.83 -4.98
CA GLN A 28 3.76 12.30 -5.67
C GLN A 28 3.62 12.88 -7.08
N ILE A 29 3.97 14.15 -7.30
CA ILE A 29 3.95 14.78 -8.63
C ILE A 29 5.02 14.20 -9.57
N SER A 30 6.19 13.88 -9.02
CA SER A 30 7.30 13.27 -9.78
C SER A 30 7.24 11.74 -9.84
N SER A 31 6.24 11.13 -9.20
CA SER A 31 6.04 9.67 -9.20
C SER A 31 5.40 9.16 -10.48
N GLU A 32 5.72 7.90 -10.80
CA GLU A 32 4.85 7.09 -11.62
C GLU A 32 3.66 6.58 -10.79
N LYS A 33 2.55 6.29 -11.46
CA LYS A 33 1.31 5.86 -10.84
C LYS A 33 0.85 4.53 -11.43
N TYR A 34 0.62 3.56 -10.55
CA TYR A 34 -0.03 2.30 -10.88
C TYR A 34 -1.47 2.31 -10.33
N VAL A 35 -2.44 1.94 -11.18
CA VAL A 35 -3.85 1.87 -10.77
C VAL A 35 -4.20 0.43 -10.46
N LEU A 36 -4.42 0.14 -9.18
CA LEU A 36 -4.77 -1.18 -8.71
C LEU A 36 -6.30 -1.26 -8.57
N THR A 37 -6.93 -2.23 -9.23
CA THR A 37 -8.40 -2.36 -9.25
C THR A 37 -8.81 -3.60 -8.44
N ILE A 38 -9.71 -3.40 -7.48
CA ILE A 38 -10.18 -4.42 -6.54
C ILE A 38 -11.69 -4.24 -6.33
N ASP A 39 -12.51 -5.26 -6.62
CA ASP A 39 -13.95 -5.23 -6.35
C ASP A 39 -14.63 -3.90 -6.78
N ASP A 40 -14.35 -3.45 -8.01
CA ASP A 40 -14.80 -2.17 -8.60
C ASP A 40 -14.30 -0.87 -7.93
N LYS A 41 -13.38 -0.97 -6.96
CA LYS A 41 -12.64 0.16 -6.39
C LYS A 41 -11.25 0.26 -7.01
N THR A 42 -10.82 1.49 -7.27
CA THR A 42 -9.48 1.78 -7.79
C THR A 42 -8.64 2.45 -6.72
N TYR A 43 -7.40 1.99 -6.59
CA TYR A 43 -6.41 2.52 -5.68
C TYR A 43 -5.19 2.98 -6.46
N ASP A 44 -4.73 4.19 -6.13
CA ASP A 44 -3.56 4.79 -6.78
C ASP A 44 -2.32 4.48 -5.94
N ILE A 45 -1.40 3.70 -6.53
CA ILE A 45 -0.10 3.40 -5.94
C ILE A 45 0.95 4.25 -6.65
N HIS A 46 1.54 5.17 -5.89
CA HIS A 46 2.61 6.04 -6.39
C HIS A 46 3.96 5.38 -6.15
N TYR A 47 4.83 5.35 -7.16
CA TYR A 47 6.16 4.76 -7.08
C TYR A 47 7.21 5.54 -7.87
N GLY A 48 8.48 5.25 -7.62
CA GLY A 48 9.58 5.87 -8.36
C GLY A 48 10.91 5.14 -8.18
N TYR A 49 11.87 5.49 -9.05
CA TYR A 49 13.20 4.85 -9.15
C TYR A 49 14.38 5.77 -8.81
N HIS A 50 14.09 7.01 -8.43
CA HIS A 50 15.09 8.01 -8.08
C HIS A 50 14.69 8.76 -6.81
N GLY A 51 15.69 9.28 -6.08
CA GLY A 51 15.44 10.28 -5.04
C GLY A 51 14.88 11.57 -5.65
N SER A 52 14.17 12.36 -4.86
CA SER A 52 13.49 13.61 -5.30
C SER A 52 14.41 14.68 -5.93
N PHE A 53 15.72 14.48 -5.96
CA PHE A 53 16.71 15.47 -6.41
C PHE A 53 17.75 14.95 -7.41
N GLU A 54 17.69 13.68 -7.81
CA GLU A 54 18.67 13.08 -8.73
C GLU A 54 18.16 13.08 -10.17
N VAL A 55 17.93 14.28 -10.74
CA VAL A 55 17.70 14.43 -12.18
C VAL A 55 19.06 14.66 -12.83
N ASN A 56 19.75 13.59 -13.20
CA ASN A 56 21.00 13.70 -13.94
C ASN A 56 20.68 13.88 -15.43
N LEU A 57 20.59 15.13 -15.89
CA LEU A 57 20.25 15.51 -17.27
C LEU A 57 21.21 14.91 -18.33
N GLU A 58 22.38 14.40 -17.91
CA GLU A 58 23.43 13.88 -18.79
C GLU A 58 23.46 12.34 -18.88
N LYS A 59 22.73 11.63 -17.99
CA LYS A 59 22.68 10.16 -17.99
C LYS A 59 21.38 9.68 -18.61
N SER A 60 21.47 9.16 -19.83
CA SER A 60 20.45 8.29 -20.44
C SER A 60 20.45 6.91 -19.77
N GLU A 61 20.41 6.85 -18.44
CA GLU A 61 20.23 5.58 -17.75
C GLU A 61 18.81 5.10 -18.00
N GLU A 62 18.72 3.92 -18.58
CA GLU A 62 17.45 3.22 -18.73
C GLU A 62 16.90 2.97 -17.32
N TYR A 63 15.67 3.41 -17.06
CA TYR A 63 15.05 3.23 -15.75
C TYR A 63 14.49 1.81 -15.61
N PRO A 64 14.39 1.29 -14.39
CA PRO A 64 13.61 0.09 -14.17
C PRO A 64 12.17 0.30 -14.65
N LYS A 65 11.55 -0.77 -15.12
CA LYS A 65 10.18 -0.74 -15.64
C LYS A 65 9.35 -1.77 -14.90
N LEU A 66 8.27 -1.30 -14.30
CA LEU A 66 7.26 -2.14 -13.66
C LEU A 66 6.31 -2.69 -14.72
N SER A 67 6.04 -3.99 -14.64
CA SER A 67 5.08 -4.67 -15.51
C SER A 67 3.68 -4.61 -14.92
N PHE A 68 3.49 -5.16 -13.72
CA PHE A 68 2.22 -5.10 -13.00
C PHE A 68 2.41 -5.21 -11.49
N MET A 69 1.39 -4.75 -10.75
CA MET A 69 1.22 -4.99 -9.32
C MET A 69 -0.06 -5.79 -9.08
N GLU A 70 0.01 -6.70 -8.12
CA GLU A 70 -1.09 -7.57 -7.70
C GLU A 70 -1.12 -7.66 -6.18
N ILE A 71 -2.32 -7.73 -5.60
CA ILE A 71 -2.49 -8.06 -4.19
C ILE A 71 -2.72 -9.56 -4.08
N VAL A 72 -2.03 -10.19 -3.14
CA VAL A 72 -2.18 -11.61 -2.80
C VAL A 72 -2.74 -11.72 -1.38
N PRO A 73 -4.08 -11.76 -1.21
CA PRO A 73 -4.73 -11.78 0.09
C PRO A 73 -4.30 -12.95 0.98
N GLU A 74 -4.03 -14.12 0.40
CA GLU A 74 -3.62 -15.33 1.11
C GLU A 74 -2.29 -15.16 1.85
N ARG A 75 -1.42 -14.31 1.30
CA ARG A 75 -0.11 -13.97 1.86
C ARG A 75 -0.07 -12.61 2.53
N LYS A 76 -1.20 -11.87 2.51
CA LYS A 76 -1.30 -10.49 2.99
C LYS A 76 -0.21 -9.61 2.36
N SER A 77 0.02 -9.77 1.06
CA SER A 77 1.13 -9.12 0.35
C SER A 77 0.70 -8.38 -0.90
N ILE A 78 1.51 -7.40 -1.28
CA ILE A 78 1.52 -6.82 -2.63
C ILE A 78 2.73 -7.43 -3.35
N GLN A 79 2.49 -8.02 -4.51
CA GLN A 79 3.51 -8.47 -5.43
C GLN A 79 3.66 -7.49 -6.58
N ILE A 80 4.90 -7.20 -6.92
CA ILE A 80 5.28 -6.28 -7.99
C ILE A 80 6.20 -7.05 -8.92
N THR A 81 5.79 -7.17 -10.17
CA THR A 81 6.60 -7.79 -11.22
C THR A 81 7.27 -6.71 -12.03
N MET A 82 8.60 -6.76 -12.09
CA MET A 82 9.42 -5.89 -12.92
C MET A 82 9.54 -6.49 -14.32
N GLU A 83 9.38 -5.65 -15.34
CA GLU A 83 9.68 -6.01 -16.73
C GLU A 83 11.19 -6.00 -16.97
N SER A 84 11.88 -4.97 -16.47
CA SER A 84 13.32 -4.80 -16.61
C SER A 84 13.90 -3.98 -15.47
N VAL A 85 15.10 -4.37 -15.00
CA VAL A 85 15.87 -3.60 -14.01
C VAL A 85 17.33 -3.51 -14.50
N PRO A 86 17.67 -2.50 -15.32
CA PRO A 86 18.95 -2.46 -16.04
C PRO A 86 20.16 -2.20 -15.14
N SER A 87 19.95 -1.54 -14.01
CA SER A 87 20.97 -1.24 -13.01
C SER A 87 20.39 -1.27 -11.59
N THR A 88 21.26 -1.42 -10.59
CA THR A 88 20.84 -1.28 -9.19
C THR A 88 20.41 0.16 -8.93
N SER A 89 19.20 0.33 -8.42
CA SER A 89 18.56 1.63 -8.21
C SER A 89 17.81 1.68 -6.88
N ILE A 90 17.34 2.87 -6.50
CA ILE A 90 16.47 3.03 -5.34
C ILE A 90 15.04 2.94 -5.83
N PHE A 91 14.30 1.94 -5.37
CA PHE A 91 12.87 1.82 -5.63
C PHE A 91 12.10 2.27 -4.40
N TRP A 92 11.10 3.11 -4.58
CA TRP A 92 10.21 3.49 -3.52
C TRP A 92 8.77 3.48 -3.99
N LEU A 93 7.86 3.22 -3.06
CA LEU A 93 6.42 3.24 -3.31
C LEU A 93 5.64 3.70 -2.09
N ARG A 94 4.47 4.27 -2.34
CA ARG A 94 3.50 4.65 -1.32
C ARG A 94 2.48 3.56 -1.16
N LEU A 95 2.29 3.17 0.10
CA LEU A 95 1.39 2.12 0.56
C LEU A 95 0.24 2.79 1.31
N PRO A 96 -0.92 2.98 0.67
CA PRO A 96 -2.10 3.49 1.35
C PRO A 96 -2.54 2.51 2.44
N PHE A 97 -2.90 3.02 3.63
CA PHE A 97 -3.34 2.16 4.74
C PHE A 97 -4.58 1.34 4.40
N ASP A 98 -5.41 1.89 3.51
CA ASP A 98 -6.61 1.25 2.98
C ASP A 98 -6.32 0.19 1.91
N VAL A 99 -5.06 -0.10 1.58
CA VAL A 99 -4.67 -1.15 0.63
C VAL A 99 -3.84 -2.22 1.32
N ILE A 100 -2.81 -1.79 2.05
CA ILE A 100 -1.94 -2.67 2.83
C ILE A 100 -1.53 -1.96 4.11
N SER A 101 -1.54 -2.70 5.21
CA SER A 101 -1.02 -2.21 6.48
C SER A 101 -0.31 -3.31 7.26
N ALA A 102 0.62 -2.89 8.11
CA ALA A 102 1.33 -3.76 9.04
C ALA A 102 1.17 -3.26 10.48
N GLU A 103 0.86 -4.17 11.40
CA GLU A 103 0.86 -3.89 12.83
C GLU A 103 2.25 -3.39 13.26
N GLY A 104 2.28 -2.29 14.03
CA GLY A 104 3.52 -1.65 14.42
C GLY A 104 4.35 -1.10 13.24
N ALA A 105 3.77 -0.98 12.04
CA ALA A 105 4.45 -0.59 10.81
C ALA A 105 5.59 -1.55 10.39
N GLN A 106 5.50 -2.82 10.80
CA GLN A 106 6.51 -3.84 10.52
C GLN A 106 6.16 -4.65 9.26
N TYR A 107 6.56 -4.14 8.10
CA TYR A 107 6.47 -4.88 6.84
C TYR A 107 7.60 -5.90 6.73
N LYS A 108 7.38 -6.98 5.99
CA LYS A 108 8.45 -7.84 5.49
C LYS A 108 8.58 -7.62 3.99
N LEU A 109 9.80 -7.36 3.54
CA LEU A 109 10.09 -7.10 2.14
C LEU A 109 11.03 -8.18 1.60
N THR A 110 10.67 -8.75 0.45
CA THR A 110 11.55 -9.68 -0.27
C THR A 110 11.73 -9.25 -1.72
N ILE A 111 12.94 -9.45 -2.25
CA ILE A 111 13.24 -9.32 -3.67
C ILE A 111 13.68 -10.68 -4.17
N ASP A 112 12.96 -11.22 -5.15
CA ASP A 112 13.17 -12.56 -5.70
C ASP A 112 13.28 -13.65 -4.61
N GLY A 113 12.50 -13.47 -3.54
CA GLY A 113 12.45 -14.39 -2.39
C GLY A 113 13.52 -14.15 -1.31
N VAL A 114 14.40 -13.15 -1.49
CA VAL A 114 15.44 -12.79 -0.52
C VAL A 114 14.98 -11.63 0.35
N ASP A 115 14.99 -11.81 1.68
CA ASP A 115 14.67 -10.75 2.64
C ASP A 115 15.59 -9.54 2.44
N THR A 116 14.99 -8.37 2.22
CA THR A 116 15.71 -7.14 1.89
C THR A 116 15.34 -6.04 2.90
N PRO A 117 16.33 -5.28 3.43
CA PRO A 117 16.03 -4.15 4.30
C PRO A 117 15.35 -3.02 3.53
N TYR A 118 14.59 -2.20 4.25
CA TYR A 118 13.86 -1.06 3.70
C TYR A 118 13.87 0.11 4.68
N ASP A 119 13.67 1.29 4.13
CA ASP A 119 13.37 2.51 4.87
C ASP A 119 11.87 2.78 4.85
N LEU A 120 11.34 3.32 5.95
CA LEU A 120 9.92 3.61 6.09
C LEU A 120 9.70 5.05 6.55
N ILE A 121 8.83 5.77 5.84
CA ILE A 121 8.41 7.13 6.19
C ILE A 121 6.89 7.12 6.39
N LYS A 122 6.44 7.66 7.51
CA LYS A 122 5.02 7.77 7.82
C LYS A 122 4.44 9.08 7.31
N TYR A 123 3.39 8.99 6.50
CA TYR A 123 2.52 10.09 6.12
C TYR A 123 1.17 9.99 6.85
N PRO A 124 0.31 11.02 6.80
CA PRO A 124 -0.99 10.99 7.47
C PRO A 124 -1.91 9.84 7.03
N ASP A 125 -1.82 9.42 5.78
CA ASP A 125 -2.74 8.50 5.08
C ASP A 125 -2.06 7.28 4.45
N ASN A 126 -0.72 7.26 4.41
CA ASN A 126 0.06 6.19 3.80
C ASN A 126 1.45 6.03 4.45
N TYR A 127 2.13 4.94 4.13
CA TYR A 127 3.57 4.79 4.35
C TYR A 127 4.31 4.88 3.02
N ALA A 128 5.44 5.59 2.97
CA ALA A 128 6.38 5.41 1.88
C ALA A 128 7.44 4.39 2.29
N LEU A 129 7.61 3.36 1.47
CA LEU A 129 8.60 2.32 1.64
C LEU A 129 9.67 2.49 0.56
N GLY A 130 10.92 2.62 0.97
CA GLY A 130 12.09 2.77 0.09
C GLY A 130 13.04 1.60 0.24
N MET A 131 13.63 1.14 -0.85
CA MET A 131 14.46 -0.06 -0.89
C MET A 131 15.48 -0.03 -2.02
N MET A 132 16.56 -0.78 -1.89
CA MET A 132 17.49 -1.01 -3.01
C MET A 132 16.95 -2.10 -3.92
N LEU A 133 16.72 -1.77 -5.18
CA LEU A 133 16.31 -2.72 -6.21
C LEU A 133 17.55 -3.16 -6.99
N PRO A 134 18.03 -4.41 -6.83
CA PRO A 134 19.22 -4.90 -7.51
C PRO A 134 18.97 -5.08 -9.01
N LYS A 135 20.05 -4.99 -9.79
CA LYS A 135 20.02 -5.30 -11.23
C LYS A 135 19.39 -6.68 -11.50
N ASP A 136 18.60 -6.75 -12.57
CA ASP A 136 17.91 -7.96 -13.05
C ASP A 136 16.85 -8.53 -12.07
N ALA A 137 16.47 -7.76 -11.04
CA ALA A 137 15.39 -8.13 -10.13
C ALA A 137 14.07 -8.31 -10.89
N LYS A 138 13.29 -9.33 -10.52
CA LYS A 138 12.03 -9.65 -11.21
C LYS A 138 10.81 -9.48 -10.34
N ASN A 139 10.89 -9.89 -9.08
CA ASN A 139 9.76 -9.92 -8.17
C ASN A 139 10.11 -9.15 -6.91
N VAL A 140 9.27 -8.19 -6.56
CA VAL A 140 9.31 -7.52 -5.26
C VAL A 140 8.02 -7.88 -4.54
N GLU A 141 8.13 -8.35 -3.31
CA GLU A 141 6.97 -8.72 -2.50
C GLU A 141 7.02 -8.00 -1.15
N ILE A 142 5.94 -7.28 -0.83
CA ILE A 142 5.77 -6.53 0.40
C ILE A 142 4.64 -7.19 1.19
N ILE A 143 4.98 -7.74 2.34
CA ILE A 143 4.05 -8.47 3.20
C ILE A 143 3.71 -7.60 4.40
N GLY A 144 2.42 -7.39 4.61
CA GLY A 144 1.85 -6.70 5.77
C GLY A 144 1.11 -7.66 6.70
N THR A 145 0.34 -7.08 7.62
CA THR A 145 -0.60 -7.84 8.47
C THR A 145 -2.02 -7.84 7.91
N TYR A 146 -2.33 -6.89 7.03
CA TYR A 146 -3.64 -6.71 6.40
C TYR A 146 -3.47 -6.22 4.97
N VAL A 147 -4.28 -6.74 4.04
CA VAL A 147 -4.44 -6.22 2.68
C VAL A 147 -5.91 -6.22 2.27
N VAL A 148 -6.28 -5.35 1.35
CA VAL A 148 -7.65 -5.29 0.83
C VAL A 148 -7.83 -6.26 -0.35
N PRO A 149 -8.92 -7.06 -0.41
CA PRO A 149 -9.90 -7.41 0.63
C PRO A 149 -9.66 -8.83 1.15
N GLU A 150 -9.67 -9.01 2.46
CA GLU A 150 -9.46 -10.34 3.07
C GLU A 150 -10.58 -11.34 2.75
N PHE A 151 -11.81 -10.91 2.43
CA PHE A 151 -12.84 -11.73 1.74
C PHE A 151 -13.86 -10.82 1.06
N GLY A 152 -14.17 -11.04 -0.22
CA GLY A 152 -15.32 -10.40 -0.87
C GLY A 152 -16.66 -10.84 -0.25
N MET A 153 -17.77 -10.22 -0.66
CA MET A 153 -19.11 -10.59 -0.18
C MET A 153 -19.46 -12.07 -0.47
N LEU A 154 -18.92 -12.64 -1.55
CA LEU A 154 -19.21 -13.99 -2.02
C LEU A 154 -18.77 -15.10 -1.01
N PRO A 155 -17.49 -15.17 -0.56
CA PRO A 155 -17.07 -16.13 0.47
C PRO A 155 -17.91 -16.06 1.76
N ILE A 156 -18.26 -14.84 2.20
CA ILE A 156 -19.06 -14.62 3.42
C ILE A 156 -20.48 -15.20 3.25
N MET A 157 -21.10 -14.98 2.08
CA MET A 157 -22.41 -15.57 1.80
C MET A 157 -22.37 -17.09 1.75
N ILE A 158 -21.36 -17.68 1.11
CA ILE A 158 -21.18 -19.14 1.05
C ILE A 158 -21.00 -19.71 2.46
N LEU A 159 -20.14 -19.09 3.28
CA LEU A 159 -19.93 -19.47 4.67
C LEU A 159 -21.23 -19.39 5.48
N GLY A 160 -22.02 -18.33 5.29
CA GLY A 160 -23.32 -18.15 5.93
C GLY A 160 -24.32 -19.26 5.58
N ILE A 161 -24.43 -19.62 4.30
CA ILE A 161 -25.31 -20.71 3.84
C ILE A 161 -24.89 -22.05 4.45
N ILE A 162 -23.58 -22.33 4.48
CA ILE A 162 -23.04 -23.56 5.07
C ILE A 162 -23.35 -23.61 6.58
N LEU A 163 -23.17 -22.50 7.30
CA LEU A 163 -23.42 -22.43 8.74
C LEU A 163 -24.90 -22.68 9.07
N VAL A 164 -25.81 -22.02 8.34
CA VAL A 164 -27.26 -22.19 8.52
C VAL A 164 -27.68 -23.62 8.19
N GLY A 165 -27.16 -24.19 7.10
CA GLY A 165 -27.41 -25.57 6.71
C GLY A 165 -26.97 -26.56 7.80
N ALA A 166 -25.76 -26.40 8.33
CA ALA A 166 -25.23 -27.24 9.41
C ALA A 166 -26.08 -27.18 10.67
N VAL A 167 -26.52 -25.98 11.09
CA VAL A 167 -27.38 -25.79 12.28
C VAL A 167 -28.76 -26.45 12.07
N CYS A 168 -29.38 -26.30 10.91
CA CYS A 168 -30.65 -26.95 10.59
C CYS A 168 -30.53 -28.49 10.62
N LEU A 169 -29.45 -29.05 10.06
CA LEU A 169 -29.21 -30.49 10.07
C LEU A 169 -28.98 -31.02 11.50
N ALA A 170 -28.18 -30.33 12.30
CA ALA A 170 -27.87 -30.70 13.67
C ALA A 170 -29.14 -30.72 14.56
N ARG A 171 -30.02 -29.72 14.40
CA ARG A 171 -31.30 -29.67 15.12
C ARG A 171 -32.21 -30.84 14.73
N LYS A 172 -32.28 -31.21 13.44
CA LYS A 172 -33.09 -32.34 12.97
C LYS A 172 -32.56 -33.69 13.50
N SER A 173 -31.24 -33.87 13.54
CA SER A 173 -30.58 -35.05 14.12
C SER A 173 -30.86 -35.20 15.62
N SER A 174 -30.75 -34.12 16.40
CA SER A 174 -31.02 -34.12 17.85
C SER A 174 -32.46 -34.55 18.20
N ILE A 175 -33.45 -34.15 17.39
CA ILE A 175 -34.86 -34.50 17.59
C ILE A 175 -35.11 -35.99 17.32
N ILE A 176 -34.48 -36.55 16.29
CA ILE A 176 -34.59 -37.99 15.95
C ILE A 176 -33.95 -38.84 17.06
N SER A 177 -32.77 -38.47 17.55
CA SER A 177 -32.11 -39.16 18.66
C SER A 177 -32.92 -39.11 19.96
N ARG A 178 -33.70 -38.03 20.20
CA ARG A 178 -34.62 -37.95 21.34
C ARG A 178 -35.88 -38.80 21.18
N LEU A 179 -36.34 -39.07 19.96
CA LEU A 179 -37.51 -39.91 19.72
C LEU A 179 -37.21 -41.40 19.91
N GLU A 180 -35.99 -41.86 19.62
CA GLU A 180 -35.60 -43.26 19.85
C GLU A 180 -35.40 -43.61 21.34
N LEU A 181 -35.19 -42.61 22.20
CA LEU A 181 -35.04 -42.79 23.66
C LEU A 181 -36.37 -42.86 24.42
N ILE A 182 -37.52 -42.67 23.75
CA ILE A 182 -38.87 -42.68 24.35
C ILE A 182 -39.65 -43.95 23.92
N LYS A 183 -38.99 -44.91 23.26
CA LYS A 183 -39.59 -46.17 22.81
C LYS A 183 -39.06 -47.34 23.62
#